data_AF-A0A183V025-F1
#
_entry.id   AF-A0A183V025-F1
#
_cell.length_a   1.000
_cell.length_b   1.000
_cell.length_c   1.000
_cell.angle_alpha   90.00
_cell.angle_beta   90.00
_cell.angle_gamma   90.00
#
_symmetry.space_group_name_H-M   'P 1'
#
loop_
_entity.id
_entity.type
_entity.pdbx_description
1 polymer ?
#
loop_
_entity_poly.entity_id
_entity_poly.type
_entity_poly.pdbx_seq_one_letter_code
_entity_poly.pdbx_strand_id
1 'polypeptide(L)'
;MVEIDSHFPMKWPFGIVKTAQWVGCLALLITLYCSPYYYGGTSFVFFCAWTIFLVSLLSWVAHMLGLHRRTFTMGQAMAFIPFALLDFLYSLVFFFLFSISTLICLVSMFSSIGFAISLFLVYLFATIFCLFITATCGYLAVLLYRATPNGRLLNLRSVVIEGDKTSNFGPSSNMGGGPPAGAYPQGTNPV
;
A
#
# COMPACT_ATOMS: atom_id res chain seq x y z
N MET A 1 -24.39 9.92 -6.33
CA MET A 1 -23.46 9.71 -7.46
C MET A 1 -22.09 9.37 -6.92
N VAL A 2 -21.41 8.35 -7.45
CA VAL A 2 -20.01 8.06 -7.08
C VAL A 2 -19.15 8.96 -7.95
N GLU A 3 -18.55 10.00 -7.37
CA GLU A 3 -17.54 10.79 -8.06
C GLU A 3 -16.25 9.97 -8.13
N ILE A 4 -15.86 9.58 -9.35
CA ILE A 4 -14.63 8.83 -9.60
C ILE A 4 -13.48 9.83 -9.62
N ASP A 5 -12.55 9.74 -8.68
CA ASP A 5 -11.34 10.58 -8.66
C ASP A 5 -10.29 10.02 -9.63
N SER A 6 -10.47 10.29 -10.93
CA SER A 6 -9.57 9.84 -12.00
C SER A 6 -8.15 10.40 -11.87
N HIS A 7 -7.95 11.45 -11.07
CA HIS A 7 -6.66 12.11 -10.88
C HIS A 7 -5.87 11.51 -9.72
N PHE A 8 -6.49 10.69 -8.87
CA PHE A 8 -5.85 10.05 -7.73
C PHE A 8 -4.52 9.34 -8.08
N PRO A 9 -4.39 8.56 -9.17
CA PRO A 9 -3.15 7.85 -9.49
C PRO A 9 -1.97 8.78 -9.79
N MET A 10 -2.24 10.04 -10.17
CA MET A 10 -1.22 11.05 -10.50
C MET A 10 -0.89 11.97 -9.31
N LYS A 11 -1.61 11.86 -8.18
CA LYS A 11 -1.36 12.70 -7.00
C LYS A 11 -0.17 12.15 -6.19
N TRP A 12 0.91 12.92 -6.13
CA TRP A 12 2.07 12.63 -5.28
C TRP A 12 1.82 13.13 -3.85
N PRO A 13 2.18 12.38 -2.79
CA PRO A 13 2.92 11.11 -2.82
C PRO A 13 2.06 9.85 -2.81
N PHE A 14 0.88 9.87 -2.19
CA PHE A 14 0.15 8.64 -1.86
C PHE A 14 -0.44 7.95 -3.09
N GLY A 15 -0.99 8.72 -4.03
CA GLY A 15 -1.59 8.17 -5.25
C GLY A 15 -0.59 7.45 -6.15
N ILE A 16 0.57 8.08 -6.38
CA ILE A 16 1.65 7.50 -7.18
C ILE A 16 2.26 6.29 -6.48
N VAL A 17 2.54 6.37 -5.17
CA VAL A 17 3.14 5.25 -4.43
C VAL A 17 2.22 4.03 -4.40
N LYS A 18 0.91 4.20 -4.19
CA LYS A 18 -0.06 3.09 -4.22
C LYS A 18 -0.19 2.50 -5.62
N THR A 19 -0.14 3.34 -6.66
CA THR A 19 -0.16 2.87 -8.06
C THR A 19 1.11 2.08 -8.39
N ALA A 20 2.27 2.59 -8.01
CA ALA A 20 3.56 1.93 -8.16
C ALA A 20 3.58 0.57 -7.45
N GLN A 21 2.97 0.48 -6.27
CA GLN A 21 2.95 -0.74 -5.49
C GLN A 21 2.24 -1.90 -6.22
N TRP A 22 0.98 -1.73 -6.65
CA TRP A 22 0.27 -2.83 -7.34
C TRP A 22 0.84 -3.12 -8.73
N VAL A 23 1.32 -2.10 -9.46
CA VAL A 23 2.00 -2.30 -10.76
C VAL A 23 3.32 -3.06 -10.59
N GLY A 24 4.12 -2.71 -9.58
CA GLY A 24 5.36 -3.43 -9.27
C GLY A 24 5.11 -4.89 -8.89
N CYS A 25 4.04 -5.15 -8.15
CA CYS A 25 3.62 -6.51 -7.80
C CYS A 25 3.15 -7.31 -9.02
N LEU A 26 2.42 -6.67 -9.94
CA LEU A 26 2.02 -7.29 -11.21
C LEU A 26 3.25 -7.65 -12.07
N ALA A 27 4.21 -6.73 -12.17
CA ALA A 27 5.46 -6.96 -12.90
C ALA A 27 6.28 -8.11 -12.28
N LEU A 28 6.34 -8.19 -10.95
CA LEU A 28 6.94 -9.32 -10.24
C LEU A 28 6.22 -10.64 -10.56
N LEU A 29 4.89 -10.68 -10.50
CA LEU A 29 4.10 -11.86 -10.81
C LEU A 29 4.34 -12.34 -12.24
N ILE A 30 4.30 -11.42 -13.22
CA ILE A 30 4.61 -11.74 -14.62
C ILE A 30 6.01 -12.33 -14.74
N THR A 31 7.00 -11.72 -14.10
CA THR A 31 8.40 -12.20 -14.12
C THR A 31 8.50 -13.61 -13.56
N LEU A 32 7.85 -13.89 -12.43
CA LEU A 32 7.87 -15.21 -11.81
C LEU A 32 7.13 -16.24 -12.66
N TYR A 33 5.97 -15.92 -13.25
CA TYR A 33 5.23 -16.83 -14.13
C TYR A 33 5.96 -17.16 -15.43
N CYS A 34 6.78 -16.23 -15.93
CA CYS A 34 7.65 -16.48 -17.08
C CYS A 34 8.88 -17.33 -16.73
N SER A 35 9.09 -17.69 -15.45
CA SER A 35 10.20 -18.55 -15.05
C SER A 35 10.02 -19.98 -15.56
N PRO A 36 11.01 -20.56 -16.24
CA PRO A 36 10.93 -21.95 -16.68
C PRO A 36 11.09 -22.95 -15.53
N TYR A 37 11.65 -22.53 -14.39
CA TYR A 37 11.86 -23.39 -13.22
C TYR A 37 11.77 -22.60 -11.91
N TYR A 38 11.28 -23.24 -10.85
CA TYR A 38 11.12 -22.64 -9.52
C TYR A 38 12.08 -23.28 -8.52
N TYR A 39 12.89 -22.46 -7.86
CA TYR A 39 13.71 -22.90 -6.73
C TYR A 39 12.87 -23.00 -5.45
N GLY A 40 13.41 -23.72 -4.46
CA GLY A 40 12.80 -23.82 -3.14
C GLY A 40 12.62 -22.43 -2.51
N GLY A 41 11.44 -22.17 -1.92
CA GLY A 41 11.11 -20.89 -1.30
C GLY A 41 10.45 -19.88 -2.24
N THR A 42 10.47 -20.06 -3.57
CA THR A 42 9.78 -19.13 -4.50
C THR A 42 8.26 -19.11 -4.30
N SER A 43 7.67 -20.18 -3.76
CA SER A 43 6.24 -20.21 -3.37
C SER A 43 5.88 -19.15 -2.32
N PHE A 44 6.78 -18.85 -1.39
CA PHE A 44 6.61 -17.76 -0.43
C PHE A 44 6.57 -16.40 -1.14
N VAL A 45 7.45 -16.19 -2.12
CA VAL A 45 7.48 -14.97 -2.93
C VAL A 45 6.17 -14.80 -3.72
N PHE A 46 5.66 -15.88 -4.33
CA PHE A 46 4.35 -15.87 -4.99
C PHE A 46 3.22 -15.52 -4.03
N PHE A 47 3.19 -16.13 -2.85
CA PHE A 47 2.17 -15.86 -1.85
C PHE A 47 2.18 -14.38 -1.42
N CYS A 48 3.37 -13.83 -1.13
CA CYS A 48 3.52 -12.43 -0.78
C CYS A 48 3.09 -11.51 -1.93
N ALA A 49 3.53 -11.79 -3.16
CA ALA A 49 3.21 -11.03 -4.37
C ALA A 49 1.71 -10.99 -4.68
N TRP A 50 1.03 -12.14 -4.63
CA TRP A 50 -0.42 -12.20 -4.83
C TRP A 50 -1.19 -11.48 -3.75
N THR A 51 -0.82 -11.67 -2.48
CA THR A 51 -1.55 -11.09 -1.36
C THR A 51 -1.45 -9.56 -1.40
N ILE A 52 -0.25 -9.01 -1.60
CA ILE A 52 -0.08 -7.56 -1.68
C ILE A 52 -0.69 -6.98 -2.95
N PHE A 53 -0.65 -7.70 -4.07
CA PHE A 53 -1.28 -7.26 -5.32
C PHE A 53 -2.78 -7.07 -5.11
N LEU A 54 -3.47 -8.07 -4.54
CA LEU A 54 -4.91 -7.99 -4.29
C LEU A 54 -5.27 -6.90 -3.28
N VAL A 55 -4.56 -6.82 -2.16
CA VAL A 55 -4.83 -5.80 -1.12
C VAL A 55 -4.55 -4.40 -1.64
N SER A 56 -3.44 -4.19 -2.34
CA SER A 56 -3.06 -2.89 -2.90
C SER A 56 -4.02 -2.47 -4.02
N LEU A 57 -4.43 -3.40 -4.88
CA LEU A 57 -5.42 -3.13 -5.93
C LEU A 57 -6.78 -2.77 -5.33
N LEU A 58 -7.26 -3.53 -4.34
CA LEU A 58 -8.53 -3.26 -3.66
C LEU A 58 -8.50 -1.89 -2.96
N SER A 59 -7.42 -1.60 -2.23
CA SER A 59 -7.21 -0.32 -1.57
C SER A 59 -7.15 0.83 -2.59
N TRP A 60 -6.45 0.65 -3.71
CA TRP A 60 -6.38 1.62 -4.80
C TRP A 60 -7.75 1.89 -5.43
N VAL A 61 -8.54 0.85 -5.73
CA VAL A 61 -9.93 0.99 -6.21
C VAL A 61 -10.80 1.72 -5.19
N ALA A 62 -10.66 1.40 -3.90
CA ALA A 62 -11.40 2.08 -2.84
C ALA A 62 -11.08 3.58 -2.76
N HIS A 63 -9.84 3.98 -3.03
CA HIS A 63 -9.47 5.39 -3.14
C HIS A 63 -10.06 6.07 -4.38
N MET A 64 -10.01 5.42 -5.55
CA MET A 64 -10.62 5.92 -6.79
C MET A 64 -12.12 6.16 -6.66
N LEU A 65 -12.82 5.29 -5.92
CA LEU A 65 -14.26 5.40 -5.65
C LEU A 65 -14.61 6.37 -4.51
N GLY A 66 -13.61 7.03 -3.91
CA GLY A 66 -13.81 7.97 -2.81
C GLY A 66 -14.30 7.32 -1.51
N LEU A 67 -14.18 5.99 -1.35
CA LEU A 67 -14.65 5.28 -0.15
C LEU A 67 -13.88 5.72 1.10
N HIS A 68 -12.65 6.19 0.92
CA HIS A 68 -11.83 6.78 1.98
C HIS A 68 -12.44 8.04 2.62
N ARG A 69 -13.42 8.71 1.97
CA ARG A 69 -14.10 9.90 2.49
C ARG A 69 -15.48 9.60 3.09
N ARG A 70 -15.99 8.38 2.91
CA ARG A 70 -17.37 8.04 3.27
C ARG A 70 -17.45 7.54 4.70
N THR A 71 -18.42 8.07 5.44
CA THR A 71 -18.88 7.51 6.70
C THR A 71 -20.14 6.69 6.44
N PHE A 72 -20.18 5.48 6.99
CA PHE A 72 -21.34 4.60 6.88
C PHE A 72 -22.15 4.70 8.17
N THR A 73 -23.42 5.06 8.08
CA THR A 73 -24.34 5.04 9.23
C THR A 73 -24.82 3.62 9.47
N MET A 74 -24.36 2.98 10.54
CA MET A 74 -24.78 1.66 11.00
C MET A 74 -25.63 1.85 12.26
N GLY A 75 -26.94 2.02 12.08
CA GLY A 75 -27.85 2.36 13.19
C GLY A 75 -27.56 3.75 13.76
N GLN A 76 -27.31 3.84 15.08
CA GLN A 76 -26.96 5.09 15.76
C GLN A 76 -25.45 5.43 15.69
N ALA A 77 -24.63 4.54 15.14
CA ALA A 77 -23.19 4.71 15.07
C ALA A 77 -22.75 5.06 13.64
N MET A 78 -21.81 6.01 13.52
CA MET A 78 -21.10 6.26 12.27
C MET A 78 -19.81 5.43 12.24
N ALA A 79 -19.72 4.51 11.28
CA ALA A 79 -18.55 3.71 11.01
C ALA A 79 -17.71 4.37 9.92
N PHE A 80 -16.46 4.69 10.25
CA PHE A 80 -15.45 5.15 9.30
C PHE A 80 -14.42 4.03 9.11
N ILE A 81 -14.06 3.74 7.87
CA ILE A 81 -13.03 2.73 7.56
C ILE A 81 -11.67 3.44 7.63
N PRO A 82 -10.79 3.09 8.58
CA PRO A 82 -9.51 3.78 8.76
C PRO A 82 -8.48 3.29 7.73
N PHE A 83 -8.64 3.70 6.46
CA PHE A 83 -7.75 3.30 5.37
C PHE A 83 -6.29 3.65 5.65
N ALA A 84 -5.98 4.80 6.25
CA ALA A 84 -4.61 5.17 6.59
C ALA A 84 -3.96 4.21 7.61
N LEU A 85 -4.71 3.72 8.59
CA LEU A 85 -4.20 2.77 9.58
C LEU A 85 -4.02 1.37 8.97
N LEU A 86 -4.98 0.93 8.14
CA LEU A 86 -4.87 -0.31 7.39
C LEU A 86 -3.68 -0.28 6.42
N ASP A 87 -3.50 0.84 5.72
CA ASP A 87 -2.43 1.04 4.77
C ASP A 87 -1.05 1.02 5.46
N PHE A 88 -0.95 1.64 6.63
CA PHE A 88 0.26 1.61 7.45
C PHE A 88 0.59 0.20 7.93
N LEU A 89 -0.41 -0.52 8.49
CA LEU A 89 -0.19 -1.85 9.06
C LEU A 89 0.21 -2.86 7.99
N TYR A 90 -0.49 -2.88 6.83
CA TYR A 90 -0.09 -3.78 5.75
C TYR A 90 1.30 -3.41 5.25
N SER A 91 1.62 -2.12 5.08
CA SER A 91 2.90 -1.69 4.52
C SER A 91 4.06 -2.13 5.40
N LEU A 92 3.89 -2.06 6.72
CA LEU A 92 4.88 -2.50 7.69
C LEU A 92 5.07 -4.02 7.64
N VAL A 93 3.99 -4.80 7.62
CA VAL A 93 4.08 -6.27 7.52
C VAL A 93 4.76 -6.69 6.22
N PHE A 94 4.31 -6.14 5.08
CA PHE A 94 4.84 -6.50 3.77
C PHE A 94 6.26 -5.99 3.55
N PHE A 95 6.70 -4.91 4.19
CA PHE A 95 8.09 -4.50 4.19
C PHE A 95 9.01 -5.63 4.67
N PHE A 96 8.67 -6.29 5.78
CA PHE A 96 9.46 -7.43 6.28
C PHE A 96 9.33 -8.67 5.40
N LEU A 97 8.12 -9.01 4.95
CA LEU A 97 7.89 -10.17 4.09
C LEU A 97 8.62 -10.05 2.73
N PHE A 98 8.63 -8.86 2.12
CA PHE A 98 9.36 -8.62 0.89
C PHE A 98 10.87 -8.49 1.09
N SER A 99 11.33 -8.08 2.27
CA SER A 99 12.76 -8.16 2.63
C SER A 99 13.23 -9.62 2.64
N ILE A 100 12.46 -10.52 3.25
CA ILE A 100 12.74 -11.97 3.22
C ILE A 100 12.65 -12.51 1.80
N SER A 101 11.62 -12.12 1.04
CA SER A 101 11.45 -12.54 -0.36
C SER A 101 12.62 -12.11 -1.24
N THR A 102 13.18 -10.92 -1.01
CA THR A 102 14.37 -10.43 -1.69
C THR A 102 15.56 -11.35 -1.44
N LEU A 103 15.78 -11.77 -0.19
CA LEU A 103 16.86 -12.71 0.15
C LEU A 103 16.67 -14.07 -0.54
N ILE A 104 15.43 -14.57 -0.61
CA ILE A 104 15.10 -15.83 -1.32
C ILE A 104 15.43 -15.69 -2.82
N CYS A 105 15.00 -14.59 -3.46
CA CYS A 105 15.29 -14.34 -4.87
C CYS A 105 16.80 -14.19 -5.13
N LEU A 106 17.53 -13.55 -4.23
CA LEU A 106 18.97 -13.35 -4.33
C LEU A 106 19.74 -14.67 -4.20
N VAL A 107 19.37 -15.55 -3.26
CA VAL A 107 19.93 -16.90 -3.16
C VAL A 107 19.61 -17.72 -4.41
N SER A 108 18.37 -17.64 -4.90
CA SER A 108 17.94 -18.32 -6.13
C SER A 108 18.70 -17.83 -7.37
N MET A 109 19.00 -16.53 -7.43
CA MET A 109 19.81 -15.92 -8.48
C MET A 109 21.22 -16.50 -8.51
N PHE A 110 21.90 -16.58 -7.36
CA PHE A 110 23.25 -17.17 -7.30
C PHE A 110 23.24 -18.67 -7.63
N SER A 111 22.22 -19.40 -7.18
CA SER A 111 22.06 -20.82 -7.53
C SER A 111 21.82 -21.03 -9.03
N SER A 112 21.31 -20.02 -9.75
CA SER A 112 21.02 -20.08 -11.19
C SER A 112 22.26 -19.93 -12.08
N ILE A 113 23.39 -19.45 -11.57
CA ILE A 113 24.60 -19.13 -12.35
C ILE A 113 25.13 -20.37 -13.10
N GLY A 114 24.93 -21.57 -12.54
CA GLY A 114 25.40 -22.83 -13.13
C GLY A 114 24.47 -23.48 -14.16
N PHE A 115 23.28 -22.91 -14.41
CA PHE A 115 22.24 -23.58 -15.22
C PHE A 115 21.96 -22.85 -16.54
N ALA A 116 21.24 -21.72 -16.48
CA ALA A 116 20.80 -21.01 -17.66
C ALA A 116 20.77 -19.50 -17.39
N ILE A 117 21.27 -18.71 -18.35
CA ILE A 117 21.28 -17.25 -18.27
C ILE A 117 19.85 -16.70 -18.12
N SER A 118 18.86 -17.34 -18.74
CA SER A 118 17.44 -16.95 -18.61
C SER A 118 16.94 -17.05 -17.17
N LEU A 119 17.27 -18.11 -16.44
CA LEU A 119 16.91 -18.26 -15.02
C LEU A 119 17.58 -17.18 -14.17
N PHE A 120 18.87 -16.92 -14.41
CA PHE A 120 19.58 -15.85 -13.73
C PHE A 120 18.88 -14.49 -13.93
N LEU A 121 18.51 -14.15 -15.16
CA LEU A 121 17.82 -12.90 -15.48
C LEU A 121 16.44 -12.81 -14.81
N VAL A 122 15.66 -13.91 -14.80
CA VAL A 122 14.36 -13.95 -14.11
C VAL A 122 14.51 -13.64 -12.62
N TYR A 123 15.46 -14.29 -11.93
CA TYR A 123 15.68 -14.04 -10.50
C TYR A 123 16.33 -12.69 -10.22
N LEU A 124 17.12 -12.13 -11.14
CA LEU A 124 17.61 -10.76 -11.07
C LEU A 124 16.45 -9.76 -11.11
N PHE A 125 15.56 -9.86 -12.10
CA PHE A 125 14.38 -9.00 -12.19
C PHE A 125 13.43 -9.19 -11.00
N ALA A 126 13.20 -10.44 -10.57
CA ALA A 126 12.40 -10.72 -9.38
C ALA A 126 13.00 -10.06 -8.13
N THR A 127 14.33 -10.10 -7.97
CA THR A 127 15.03 -9.42 -6.86
C THR A 127 14.84 -7.90 -6.93
N ILE A 128 14.98 -7.30 -8.11
CA ILE A 128 14.78 -5.87 -8.32
C ILE A 128 13.34 -5.45 -7.99
N PHE A 129 12.35 -6.21 -8.45
CA PHE A 129 10.94 -5.93 -8.16
C PHE A 129 10.61 -6.14 -6.67
N CYS A 130 11.16 -7.17 -6.02
CA CYS A 130 11.02 -7.35 -4.57
C CYS A 130 11.61 -6.19 -3.77
N LEU A 131 12.79 -5.67 -4.17
CA LEU A 131 13.39 -4.48 -3.57
C LEU A 131 12.54 -3.24 -3.81
N PHE A 132 12.01 -3.06 -5.02
CA PHE A 132 11.12 -1.96 -5.35
C PHE A 132 9.83 -1.99 -4.50
N ILE A 133 9.21 -3.15 -4.33
CA ILE A 133 8.03 -3.33 -3.48
C ILE A 133 8.38 -3.07 -2.01
N THR A 134 9.52 -3.57 -1.54
CA THR A 134 10.04 -3.27 -0.19
C THR A 134 10.18 -1.77 0.02
N ALA A 135 10.81 -1.07 -0.92
CA ALA A 135 11.04 0.38 -0.85
C ALA A 135 9.73 1.17 -0.87
N THR A 136 8.78 0.82 -1.74
CA THR A 136 7.47 1.48 -1.80
C THR A 136 6.65 1.26 -0.52
N CYS A 137 6.65 0.05 0.03
CA CYS A 137 6.00 -0.24 1.32
C CYS A 137 6.66 0.53 2.47
N GLY A 138 7.98 0.54 2.54
CA GLY A 138 8.72 1.29 3.57
C GLY A 138 8.48 2.80 3.45
N TYR A 139 8.49 3.35 2.24
CA TYR A 139 8.21 4.76 1.99
C TYR A 139 6.79 5.14 2.39
N LEU A 140 5.79 4.32 2.02
CA LEU A 140 4.40 4.54 2.41
C LEU A 140 4.22 4.49 3.94
N ALA A 141 4.86 3.53 4.61
CA ALA A 141 4.84 3.43 6.07
C ALA A 141 5.44 4.68 6.74
N VAL A 142 6.56 5.21 6.21
CA VAL A 142 7.18 6.45 6.74
C VAL A 142 6.30 7.67 6.51
N LEU A 143 5.68 7.81 5.33
CA LEU A 143 4.77 8.92 5.04
C LEU A 143 3.57 8.91 5.99
N LEU A 144 2.96 7.74 6.20
CA LEU A 144 1.84 7.60 7.12
C LEU A 144 2.27 7.80 8.58
N TYR A 145 3.45 7.30 8.97
CA TYR A 145 4.00 7.57 10.29
C TYR A 145 4.18 9.07 10.55
N ARG A 146 4.69 9.82 9.56
CA ARG A 146 4.84 11.29 9.66
C ARG A 146 3.50 12.01 9.72
N ALA A 147 2.46 11.48 9.09
CA ALA A 147 1.10 12.00 9.15
C ALA A 147 0.37 11.67 10.47
N THR A 148 1.01 10.96 11.41
CA THR A 148 0.37 10.51 12.65
C THR A 148 0.09 11.69 13.61
N PRO A 149 -1.17 11.93 13.99
CA PRO A 149 -1.51 12.97 14.95
C PRO A 149 -0.96 12.65 16.34
N ASN A 150 -0.23 13.60 16.94
CA ASN A 150 0.29 13.49 18.31
C ASN A 150 1.23 12.27 18.54
N GLY A 151 1.85 11.74 17.48
CA GLY A 151 2.78 10.60 17.58
C GLY A 151 2.15 9.27 18.01
N ARG A 152 0.81 9.19 18.12
CA ARG A 152 0.09 7.97 18.49
C ARG A 152 -0.47 7.28 17.25
N LEU A 153 0.08 6.12 16.89
CA LEU A 153 -0.34 5.33 15.71
C LEU A 153 -1.86 5.08 15.65
N LEU A 154 -2.51 4.91 16.80
CA LEU A 154 -3.96 4.70 16.87
C LEU A 154 -4.78 5.89 16.32
N ASN A 155 -4.18 7.09 16.27
CA ASN A 155 -4.80 8.28 15.73
C ASN A 155 -4.77 8.31 14.19
N LEU A 156 -4.07 7.40 13.51
CA LEU A 156 -4.22 7.22 12.06
C LEU A 156 -5.66 6.83 11.68
N ARG A 157 -6.47 6.37 12.64
CA ARG A 157 -7.88 6.09 12.42
C ARG A 157 -8.70 7.32 12.02
N SER A 158 -8.24 8.53 12.35
CA SER A 158 -8.90 9.79 11.98
C SER A 158 -8.28 10.44 10.73
N VAL A 159 -7.26 9.81 10.13
CA VAL A 159 -6.55 10.35 8.97
C VAL A 159 -7.20 9.85 7.68
N VAL A 160 -7.48 10.79 6.78
CA VAL A 160 -7.99 10.57 5.42
C VAL A 160 -6.87 10.89 4.43
N ILE A 161 -6.61 9.98 3.49
CA ILE A 161 -5.62 10.18 2.43
C ILE A 161 -6.34 10.70 1.18
N GLU A 162 -6.07 11.95 0.80
CA GLU A 162 -6.70 12.62 -0.35
C GLU A 162 -5.88 12.50 -1.65
N GLY A 163 -4.73 11.82 -1.59
CA GLY A 163 -3.82 11.57 -2.70
C GLY A 163 -2.51 12.35 -2.57
N ASP A 164 -2.60 13.68 -2.48
CA ASP A 164 -1.45 14.57 -2.28
C ASP A 164 -1.22 14.92 -0.80
N LYS A 165 -2.31 14.91 -0.01
CA LYS A 165 -2.30 15.32 1.39
C LYS A 165 -3.07 14.34 2.26
N THR A 166 -2.84 14.47 3.56
CA THR A 166 -3.62 13.82 4.60
C THR A 166 -4.43 14.88 5.35
N SER A 167 -5.73 14.66 5.51
CA SER A 167 -6.62 15.45 6.36
C SER A 167 -6.99 14.65 7.61
N ASN A 168 -7.27 15.32 8.72
CA ASN A 168 -7.62 14.68 9.99
C ASN A 168 -9.03 15.06 10.38
N PHE A 169 -9.92 14.12 10.71
CA PHE A 169 -11.16 14.52 11.38
C PHE A 169 -10.79 15.21 12.72
N GLY A 170 -11.09 16.51 12.85
CA GLY A 170 -10.91 17.23 14.10
C GLY A 170 -11.73 16.60 15.23
N PRO A 171 -11.41 16.89 16.51
CA PRO A 171 -12.26 16.44 17.60
C PRO A 171 -13.69 16.91 17.33
N SER A 172 -14.62 15.95 17.26
CA SER A 172 -16.05 16.23 17.17
C SER A 172 -16.43 17.10 18.36
N SER A 173 -16.80 18.36 18.13
CA SER A 173 -17.34 19.24 19.18
C SER A 173 -18.68 18.74 19.73
N ASN A 174 -19.27 17.70 19.13
CA ASN A 174 -20.45 17.01 19.62
C ASN A 174 -20.14 15.54 19.90
N MET A 175 -20.26 15.12 21.16
CA MET A 175 -20.43 13.71 21.51
C MET A 175 -21.67 13.19 20.78
N GLY A 176 -21.48 12.37 19.74
CA GLY A 176 -22.57 11.77 18.95
C GLY A 176 -22.78 12.35 17.54
N GLY A 177 -22.06 13.41 17.16
CA GLY A 177 -22.10 13.95 15.80
C GLY A 177 -20.88 13.50 15.01
N GLY A 178 -21.06 12.55 14.09
CA GLY A 178 -20.05 12.27 13.08
C GLY A 178 -19.87 13.46 12.13
N PRO A 179 -18.78 13.47 11.36
CA PRO A 179 -18.30 14.66 10.70
C PRO A 179 -19.36 15.21 9.73
N PRO A 180 -19.64 16.52 9.77
CA PRO A 180 -20.57 17.13 8.83
C PRO A 180 -20.02 16.96 7.41
N ALA A 181 -20.87 16.47 6.52
CA ALA A 181 -20.56 16.39 5.10
C ALA A 181 -20.22 17.79 4.59
N GLY A 182 -18.94 18.03 4.29
CA GLY A 182 -18.46 19.31 3.73
C GLY A 182 -17.50 20.12 4.60
N ALA A 183 -17.19 19.70 5.84
CA ALA A 183 -16.13 20.35 6.62
C ALA A 183 -14.87 19.48 6.64
N TYR A 184 -14.03 19.60 5.61
CA TYR A 184 -12.67 19.04 5.63
C TYR A 184 -11.76 20.00 6.39
N PRO A 185 -11.22 19.63 7.56
CA PRO A 185 -10.27 20.48 8.27
C PRO A 185 -8.90 20.50 7.60
N GLN A 186 -8.22 21.64 7.74
CA GLN A 186 -6.94 21.99 7.12
C GLN A 186 -5.89 20.89 7.22
N GLY A 187 -5.32 20.54 6.06
CA GLY A 187 -4.23 19.56 5.93
C GLY A 187 -3.01 19.96 6.77
N THR A 188 -2.43 18.98 7.44
CA THR A 188 -1.35 19.17 8.43
C THR A 188 0.06 18.93 7.88
N ASN A 189 0.30 19.02 6.56
CA ASN A 189 1.68 18.90 6.07
C ASN A 189 2.37 20.27 6.04
N PRO A 190 3.49 20.46 6.76
CA PRO A 190 4.48 21.42 6.34
C PRO A 190 5.14 20.88 5.06
N VAL A 191 5.36 21.79 4.11
CA VAL A 191 6.17 21.62 2.90
C VAL A 191 7.58 21.12 3.24
#